data_AF-A0A7J3FE21-F1
#
_entry.id   AF-A0A7J3FE21-F1
#
_cell.length_a   1.000
_cell.length_b   1.000
_cell.length_c   1.000
_cell.angle_alpha   90.00
_cell.angle_beta   90.00
_cell.angle_gamma   90.00
#
_symmetry.space_group_name_H-M   'P 1'
#
loop_
_entity.id
_entity.type
_entity.pdbx_description
1 polymer ?
#
loop_
_entity_poly.entity_id
_entity_poly.type
_entity_poly.pdbx_seq_one_letter_code
_entity_poly.pdbx_strand_id
1 'polypeptide(L)' 'EGGHVRVSSRARPELCERTHLNLGQLMMEAARNFKGTGGGHAGAASFTGEGSLLEIRGWLVNRLFEHLVPKS' A
#
# COMPACT_ATOMS: atom_id res chain seq x y z
N GLU A 1 -4.44 -14.74 -15.04
CA GLU A 1 -5.27 -14.26 -13.92
C GLU A 1 -5.56 -12.78 -14.13
N GLY A 2 -6.78 -12.44 -14.55
CA GLY A 2 -7.25 -11.05 -14.61
C GLY A 2 -8.49 -10.97 -13.73
N GLY A 3 -8.41 -10.26 -12.62
CA GLY A 3 -9.48 -10.22 -11.63
C GLY A 3 -9.28 -9.09 -10.62
N HIS A 4 -10.27 -8.94 -9.74
CA HIS A 4 -10.18 -8.02 -8.61
C HIS A 4 -9.30 -8.63 -7.52
N VAL A 5 -8.26 -7.90 -7.11
CA VAL A 5 -7.36 -8.26 -6.01
C VAL A 5 -7.70 -7.41 -4.81
N ARG A 6 -7.74 -8.04 -3.62
CA ARG A 6 -7.83 -7.35 -2.34
C ARG A 6 -6.53 -7.52 -1.56
N VAL A 7 -5.99 -6.41 -1.08
CA VAL A 7 -4.80 -6.36 -0.22
C VAL A 7 -5.20 -5.76 1.12
N SER A 8 -4.83 -6.43 2.21
CA SER A 8 -4.94 -5.92 3.57
C SER A 8 -3.54 -5.74 4.14
N SER A 9 -3.26 -4.57 4.70
CA SER A 9 -1.95 -4.21 5.23
C SER A 9 -2.03 -3.88 6.72
N ARG A 10 -0.96 -4.22 7.44
CA ARG A 10 -0.76 -3.94 8.87
C ARG A 10 0.70 -3.57 9.09
N ALA A 11 0.94 -2.58 9.93
CA ALA A 11 2.26 -2.19 10.38
C ALA A 11 2.25 -2.03 11.90
N ARG A 12 3.42 -2.29 12.52
CA ARG A 12 3.60 -2.03 13.94
C ARG A 12 3.62 -0.51 14.19
N PRO A 13 3.03 -0.02 15.29
CA PRO A 13 2.99 1.42 15.59
C PRO A 13 4.38 2.09 15.52
N GLU A 14 5.40 1.42 16.06
CA GLU A 14 6.76 1.97 16.12
C GLU A 14 7.37 2.16 14.72
N LEU A 15 6.98 1.32 13.75
CA LEU A 15 7.41 1.48 12.37
C LEU A 15 6.76 2.72 11.74
N CYS A 16 5.44 2.88 11.93
CA CYS A 16 4.69 4.04 11.44
C CYS A 16 5.24 5.35 12.02
N GLU A 17 5.55 5.38 13.32
CA GLU A 17 6.11 6.55 14.00
C GLU A 17 7.51 6.90 13.49
N ARG A 18 8.41 5.90 13.38
CA ARG A 18 9.81 6.13 12.99
C ARG A 18 10.01 6.49 11.52
N THR A 19 9.12 6.03 10.65
CA THR A 19 9.27 6.17 9.19
C THR A 19 8.24 7.10 8.56
N HIS A 20 7.30 7.60 9.37
CA HIS A 20 6.10 8.31 8.90
C HIS A 20 5.28 7.50 7.88
N LEU A 21 5.44 6.18 7.86
CA LEU A 21 4.67 5.30 6.99
C LEU A 21 3.17 5.41 7.30
N ASN A 22 2.39 5.79 6.29
CA ASN A 22 0.94 5.84 6.36
C ASN A 22 0.34 4.84 5.36
N LEU A 23 -0.05 3.65 5.85
CA LEU A 23 -0.65 2.61 5.02
C LEU A 23 -1.99 3.05 4.40
N GLY A 24 -2.77 3.88 5.09
CA GLY A 24 -4.02 4.43 4.55
C GLY A 24 -3.78 5.24 3.28
N GLN A 25 -2.77 6.11 3.28
CA GLN A 25 -2.37 6.89 2.11
C GLN A 25 -1.84 6.01 0.98
N LEU A 26 -0.97 5.04 1.30
CA LEU A 26 -0.45 4.09 0.31
C LEU A 26 -1.57 3.30 -0.38
N MET A 27 -2.57 2.83 0.37
CA MET A 27 -3.71 2.09 -0.21
C MET A 27 -4.62 2.98 -1.05
N MET A 28 -4.78 4.27 -0.71
CA MET A 28 -5.48 5.24 -1.57
C MET A 28 -4.73 5.49 -2.88
N GLU A 29 -3.40 5.52 -2.85
CA GLU A 29 -2.59 5.61 -4.07
C GLU A 29 -2.71 4.35 -4.93
N ALA A 30 -2.67 3.16 -4.33
CA ALA A 30 -2.91 1.91 -5.05
C ALA A 30 -4.29 1.92 -5.73
N ALA A 31 -5.33 2.38 -5.02
CA ALA A 31 -6.68 2.53 -5.56
C ALA A 31 -6.74 3.38 -6.83
N ARG A 32 -5.99 4.51 -6.87
CA ARG A 32 -5.91 5.37 -8.06
C ARG A 32 -5.22 4.71 -9.24
N ASN A 33 -4.19 3.88 -9.00
CA ASN A 33 -3.42 3.23 -10.06
C ASN A 33 -4.11 1.97 -10.60
N PHE A 34 -4.87 1.27 -9.78
CA PHE A 34 -5.45 -0.04 -10.10
C PHE A 34 -6.98 -0.01 -10.12
N LYS A 35 -7.59 1.12 -10.51
CA LYS A 35 -9.05 1.29 -10.67
C LYS A 35 -9.88 0.71 -9.52
N GLY A 36 -9.50 1.09 -8.31
CA GLY A 36 -9.98 0.44 -7.09
C GLY A 36 -10.50 1.40 -6.03
N THR A 37 -10.76 0.84 -4.85
CA THR A 37 -11.01 1.56 -3.61
C THR A 37 -9.91 1.22 -2.60
N GLY A 38 -9.54 2.19 -1.77
CA GLY A 38 -8.50 1.98 -0.77
C GLY A 38 -8.51 3.04 0.31
N GLY A 39 -7.95 2.70 1.46
CA GLY A 39 -7.89 3.59 2.61
C GLY A 39 -7.75 2.83 3.93
N GLY A 40 -7.83 3.57 5.03
CA GLY A 40 -7.69 3.07 6.39
C GLY A 40 -6.82 3.98 7.25
N HIS A 41 -6.26 3.42 8.31
CA HIS A 41 -5.39 4.12 9.25
C HIS A 41 -3.90 3.89 8.92
N ALA A 42 -3.02 4.72 9.50
CA ALA A 42 -1.58 4.65 9.26
C ALA A 42 -0.98 3.24 9.49
N GLY A 43 -1.44 2.52 10.52
CA GLY A 43 -0.98 1.16 10.83
C GLY A 43 -1.87 0.03 10.31
N ALA A 44 -3.04 0.31 9.74
CA ALA A 44 -3.98 -0.71 9.28
C ALA A 44 -4.87 -0.19 8.15
N ALA A 45 -4.70 -0.72 6.95
CA ALA A 45 -5.41 -0.26 5.75
C ALA A 45 -5.71 -1.41 4.80
N SER A 46 -6.56 -1.14 3.79
CA SER A 46 -6.83 -2.09 2.72
C SER A 46 -7.06 -1.40 1.38
N PHE A 47 -6.85 -2.16 0.32
CA PHE A 47 -7.13 -1.79 -1.07
C PHE A 47 -7.84 -2.95 -1.77
N THR A 48 -8.76 -2.64 -2.68
CA THR A 48 -9.35 -3.57 -3.65
C THR A 48 -9.29 -2.92 -5.02
N GLY A 49 -8.80 -3.61 -6.05
CA GLY A 49 -8.76 -3.07 -7.42
C GLY A 49 -8.45 -4.11 -8.48
N GLU A 50 -8.33 -3.68 -9.72
CA GLU A 50 -8.08 -4.51 -10.90
C GLU A 50 -6.59 -4.69 -11.15
N GLY A 51 -6.19 -5.90 -11.56
CA GLY A 51 -4.82 -6.18 -11.98
C GLY A 51 -4.38 -7.59 -11.56
N SER A 52 -3.15 -7.94 -11.91
CA SER A 52 -2.55 -9.17 -11.39
C SER A 52 -1.97 -8.94 -10.00
N LEU A 53 -2.00 -9.97 -9.15
CA LEU A 53 -1.37 -9.90 -7.82
C LEU A 53 0.13 -9.55 -7.92
N LEU A 54 0.82 -10.05 -8.95
CA LEU A 54 2.25 -9.81 -9.15
C LEU A 54 2.55 -8.34 -9.43
N GLU A 55 1.78 -7.71 -10.32
CA GLU A 55 1.91 -6.30 -10.67
C GLU A 55 1.61 -5.40 -9.46
N ILE A 56 0.49 -5.66 -8.77
CA ILE A 56 0.08 -4.89 -7.58
C ILE A 56 1.12 -5.04 -6.46
N ARG A 57 1.64 -6.25 -6.24
CA ARG A 57 2.70 -6.50 -5.26
C ARG A 57 3.96 -5.72 -5.60
N GLY A 58 4.41 -5.76 -6.86
CA GLY A 58 5.60 -5.04 -7.31
C GLY A 58 5.47 -3.54 -7.07
N TRP A 59 4.33 -2.97 -7.45
CA TRP A 59 4.04 -1.56 -7.22
C TRP A 59 4.04 -1.19 -5.73
N LEU A 60 3.35 -1.95 -4.88
CA LEU A 60 3.27 -1.69 -3.43
C LEU A 60 4.64 -1.76 -2.76
N VAL A 61 5.46 -2.76 -3.10
CA VAL A 61 6.79 -2.93 -2.52
C VAL A 61 7.71 -1.77 -2.92
N ASN A 62 7.69 -1.36 -4.18
CA ASN A 62 8.49 -0.22 -4.64
C ASN A 62 8.13 1.07 -3.91
N ARG A 63 6.83 1.36 -3.75
CA ARG A 63 6.37 2.53 -2.98
C ARG A 63 6.76 2.45 -1.51
N LEU A 64 6.68 1.27 -0.90
CA LEU A 64 7.16 1.07 0.46
C LEU A 64 8.67 1.36 0.59
N PHE A 65 9.49 0.93 -0.36
CA PHE A 65 10.92 1.26 -0.36
C PHE A 65 11.17 2.77 -0.46
N GLU A 66 10.42 3.51 -1.29
CA GLU A 66 10.52 4.97 -1.36
C GLU A 66 10.23 5.67 -0.02
N HIS A 67 9.37 5.07 0.81
CA HIS A 67 9.04 5.58 2.15
C HIS A 67 10.02 5.12 3.24
N LEU A 68 10.57 3.93 3.12
CA LEU A 68 11.39 3.30 4.17
C LEU A 68 12.89 3.54 4.02
N VAL A 69 13.37 3.89 2.81
CA VAL A 69 14.79 4.18 2.58
C VAL A 69 15.07 5.64 2.96
N PRO A 70 16.06 5.92 3.82
CA PRO A 70 16.46 7.27 4.15
C PRO A 70 16.86 8.04 2.88
N LYS A 71 16.29 9.24 2.69
CA LYS A 71 16.81 10.17 1.69
C LYS A 71 18.19 10.62 2.18
N SER A 72 19.22 10.25 1.42
CA SER A 72 20.61 10.67 1.66
C SER A 72 20.78 12.17 1.50
#